data_AF-A0A060BZ93-F1
#
_entry.id   AF-A0A060BZ93-F1
#
_cell.length_a   1.000
_cell.length_b   1.000
_cell.length_c   1.000
_cell.angle_alpha   90.00
_cell.angle_beta   90.00
_cell.angle_gamma   90.00
#
_symmetry.space_group_name_H-M   'P 1'
#
loop_
_entity.id
_entity.type
_entity.pdbx_description
1 polymer ?
#
loop_
_entity_poly.entity_id
_entity_poly.type
_entity_poly.pdbx_seq_one_letter_code
_entity_poly.pdbx_strand_id
1 'polypeptide(L)'
;GLGTGTLTIAAGKTTGLISLRTYGDRVDEVDESFLLKLFNAKGAVFAGGEKSMQTIGVLQDNDGGGSNLGLFVSDVEISEGNSGKKFAVFEVHLSQPHTSDLTLAYKTVNGSAKAGSDYLAESGSVKFLAGQTVTTVQVEILGDQMLEGNETFSLVLTPQGGHQERH
;
A
#
# COMPACT_ATOMS: atom_id res chain seq x y z
N GLY A 1 19.84 7.31 4.13
CA GLY A 1 19.03 7.59 2.93
C GLY A 1 19.03 6.37 2.04
N LEU A 2 17.85 5.89 1.65
CA LEU A 2 17.71 4.75 0.74
C LEU A 2 18.22 5.18 -0.64
N GLY A 3 19.40 4.69 -1.02
CA GLY A 3 19.98 4.91 -2.34
C GLY A 3 19.40 3.92 -3.35
N THR A 4 19.40 4.31 -4.62
CA THR A 4 19.17 3.34 -5.71
C THR A 4 20.36 2.38 -5.79
N GLY A 5 20.10 1.12 -6.17
CA GLY A 5 21.12 0.09 -6.26
C GLY A 5 20.75 -0.98 -7.27
N THR A 6 21.66 -1.93 -7.48
CA THR A 6 21.40 -3.11 -8.32
C THR A 6 21.45 -4.36 -7.46
N LEU A 7 20.43 -5.21 -7.57
CA LEU A 7 20.42 -6.54 -6.97
C LEU A 7 20.85 -7.56 -8.04
N THR A 8 21.89 -8.34 -7.75
CA THR A 8 22.32 -9.45 -8.62
C THR A 8 22.00 -10.77 -7.93
N ILE A 9 21.22 -11.62 -8.60
CA ILE A 9 21.03 -13.01 -8.19
C ILE A 9 22.08 -13.85 -8.91
N ALA A 10 22.96 -14.50 -8.14
CA ALA A 10 24.04 -15.30 -8.71
C ALA A 10 23.51 -16.53 -9.48
N ALA A 11 24.25 -16.98 -10.50
CA ALA A 11 23.87 -18.15 -11.28
C ALA A 11 23.63 -19.37 -10.38
N GLY A 12 22.54 -20.11 -10.65
CA GLY A 12 22.13 -21.26 -9.85
C GLY A 12 21.47 -20.91 -8.51
N LYS A 13 21.21 -19.62 -8.23
CA LYS A 13 20.41 -19.16 -7.08
C LYS A 13 19.06 -18.63 -7.54
N THR A 14 18.10 -18.66 -6.63
CA THR A 14 16.74 -18.14 -6.83
C THR A 14 16.43 -16.95 -5.92
N THR A 15 17.37 -16.57 -5.05
CA THR A 15 17.20 -15.51 -4.05
C THR A 15 18.37 -14.53 -4.07
N GLY A 16 18.07 -13.26 -3.81
CA GLY A 16 19.03 -12.20 -3.53
C GLY A 16 18.52 -11.38 -2.34
N LEU A 17 19.44 -10.80 -1.57
CA LEU A 17 19.10 -10.03 -0.37
C LEU A 17 19.33 -8.55 -0.59
N ILE A 18 18.35 -7.74 -0.17
CA ILE A 18 18.48 -6.30 -0.01
C ILE A 18 18.47 -6.05 1.50
N SER A 19 19.56 -5.51 2.04
CA SER A 19 19.65 -5.15 3.44
C SER A 19 19.43 -3.66 3.60
N LEU A 20 18.47 -3.31 4.44
CA LEU A 20 18.24 -1.94 4.87
C LEU A 20 18.80 -1.79 6.29
N ARG A 21 19.49 -0.67 6.53
CA ARG A 21 20.00 -0.36 7.85
C ARG A 21 19.04 0.62 8.52
N THR A 22 18.48 0.20 9.64
CA THR A 22 17.74 1.06 10.56
C THR A 22 18.70 1.58 11.64
N TYR A 23 18.38 2.74 12.19
CA TYR A 23 19.05 3.27 13.39
C TYR A 23 17.98 3.28 14.48
N GLY A 24 18.10 2.39 15.46
CA GLY A 24 17.24 2.43 16.63
C GLY A 24 17.77 3.43 17.66
N ASP A 25 16.88 4.00 18.45
CA ASP A 25 17.24 4.80 19.60
C ASP A 25 16.45 4.41 20.87
N ARG A 26 15.78 5.35 21.54
CA ARG A 26 14.95 5.12 22.74
C ARG A 26 13.70 5.99 22.74
N VAL A 27 13.44 6.68 21.63
CA VAL A 27 12.29 7.55 21.45
C VAL A 27 11.11 6.68 21.08
N ASP A 28 9.97 6.90 21.74
CA ASP A 28 8.71 6.25 21.37
C ASP A 28 8.22 6.89 20.06
N GLU A 29 8.22 6.11 18.99
CA GLU A 29 7.85 6.53 17.64
C GLU A 29 6.71 5.64 17.09
N VAL A 30 5.92 6.15 16.15
CA VAL A 30 4.95 5.32 15.44
C VAL A 30 5.65 4.42 14.42
N ASP A 31 5.15 3.22 14.19
CA ASP A 31 5.68 2.29 13.19
C ASP A 31 5.66 2.97 11.81
N GLU A 32 6.81 2.95 11.15
CA GLU A 32 7.01 3.58 9.85
C GLU A 32 6.91 2.56 8.71
N SER A 33 6.83 3.07 7.48
CA SER A 33 6.90 2.22 6.29
C SER A 33 7.83 2.80 5.24
N PHE A 34 8.36 1.93 4.39
CA PHE A 34 9.11 2.33 3.21
C PHE A 34 8.63 1.53 2.00
N LEU A 35 8.72 2.17 0.83
CA LEU A 35 8.40 1.52 -0.44
C LEU A 35 9.69 1.03 -1.11
N LEU A 36 9.73 -0.27 -1.42
CA LEU A 36 10.78 -0.87 -2.23
C LEU A 36 10.25 -1.11 -3.65
N LYS A 37 10.84 -0.43 -4.63
CA LYS A 37 10.53 -0.62 -6.06
C LYS A 37 11.68 -1.32 -6.78
N LEU A 38 11.37 -2.46 -7.40
CA LEU A 38 12.26 -3.18 -8.31
C LEU A 38 11.83 -2.90 -9.76
N PHE A 39 12.78 -2.58 -10.62
CA PHE A 39 12.52 -2.24 -12.02
C PHE A 39 13.73 -2.60 -12.89
N ASN A 40 13.57 -2.51 -14.23
CA ASN A 40 14.63 -2.81 -15.19
C ASN A 40 15.27 -4.20 -15.01
N ALA A 41 14.44 -5.24 -14.78
CA ALA A 41 14.91 -6.62 -14.70
C ALA A 41 15.67 -7.02 -15.97
N LYS A 42 16.80 -7.70 -15.80
CA LYS A 42 17.63 -8.23 -16.89
C LYS A 42 17.91 -9.70 -16.63
N GLY A 43 17.78 -10.54 -17.66
CA GLY A 43 17.95 -12.00 -17.55
C GLY A 43 16.75 -12.73 -16.94
N ALA A 44 15.69 -12.00 -16.58
CA ALA A 44 14.39 -12.51 -16.16
C ALA A 44 13.30 -11.45 -16.46
N VAL A 45 12.04 -11.84 -16.29
CA VAL A 45 10.89 -10.92 -16.31
C VAL A 45 10.23 -10.92 -14.94
N PHE A 46 9.59 -9.81 -14.56
CA PHE A 46 8.70 -9.84 -13.41
C PHE A 46 7.49 -10.73 -13.73
N ALA A 47 6.93 -11.39 -12.71
CA ALA A 47 5.74 -12.21 -12.89
C ALA A 47 4.61 -11.40 -13.53
N GLY A 48 3.86 -11.99 -14.47
CA GLY A 48 2.83 -11.27 -15.23
C GLY A 48 3.38 -10.41 -16.39
N GLY A 49 4.70 -10.33 -16.58
CA GLY A 49 5.31 -9.48 -17.61
C GLY A 49 5.39 -8.01 -17.22
N GLU A 50 5.25 -7.71 -15.92
CA GLU A 50 5.29 -6.35 -15.39
C GLU A 50 6.63 -5.66 -15.64
N LYS A 51 6.60 -4.32 -15.72
CA LYS A 51 7.82 -3.49 -15.89
C LYS A 51 8.53 -3.17 -14.57
N SER A 52 7.79 -3.24 -13.46
CA SER A 52 8.31 -3.07 -12.10
C SER A 52 7.46 -3.83 -11.11
N MET A 53 8.04 -4.19 -9.97
CA MET A 53 7.32 -4.68 -8.80
C MET A 53 7.57 -3.72 -7.63
N GLN A 54 6.56 -3.55 -6.78
CA GLN A 54 6.65 -2.73 -5.58
C GLN A 54 6.21 -3.56 -4.37
N THR A 55 6.81 -3.28 -3.22
CA THR A 55 6.39 -3.84 -1.94
C THR A 55 6.64 -2.83 -0.83
N ILE A 56 5.81 -2.89 0.21
CA ILE A 56 5.96 -2.05 1.40
C ILE A 56 6.66 -2.88 2.46
N GLY A 57 7.73 -2.34 3.03
CA GLY A 57 8.30 -2.85 4.27
C GLY A 57 7.92 -1.96 5.44
N VAL A 58 7.83 -2.55 6.62
CA VAL A 58 7.46 -1.89 7.87
C VAL A 58 8.68 -1.82 8.78
N LEU A 59 8.88 -0.67 9.41
CA LEU A 59 9.82 -0.48 10.51
C LEU A 59 9.00 -0.41 11.78
N GLN A 60 9.11 -1.44 12.61
CA GLN A 60 8.42 -1.48 13.90
C GLN A 60 9.27 -0.74 14.93
N ASP A 61 8.66 0.19 15.65
CA ASP A 61 9.26 0.75 16.84
C ASP A 61 9.09 -0.23 18.01
N ASN A 62 10.14 -0.33 18.82
CA ASN A 62 10.20 -1.24 19.96
C ASN A 62 10.46 -0.50 21.28
N ASP A 63 10.43 0.82 21.28
CA ASP A 63 10.63 1.66 22.44
C ASP A 63 9.28 2.18 22.99
N GLY A 64 9.32 2.87 24.13
CA GLY A 64 8.12 3.47 24.72
C GLY A 64 7.08 2.48 25.29
N GLY A 65 5.83 2.94 25.35
CA GLY A 65 4.72 2.17 25.90
C GLY A 65 3.39 2.69 25.37
N GLY A 66 2.64 1.84 24.67
CA GLY A 66 1.48 2.26 23.92
C GLY A 66 1.32 1.40 22.68
N SER A 67 0.51 1.87 21.73
CA SER A 67 0.31 1.21 20.44
C SER A 67 0.98 2.05 19.37
N ASN A 68 2.13 1.62 18.88
CA ASN A 68 2.88 2.30 17.81
C ASN A 68 2.33 1.91 16.43
N LEU A 69 1.06 1.49 16.37
CA LEU A 69 0.42 0.90 15.20
C LEU A 69 0.43 1.86 13.99
N GLY A 70 1.21 1.48 12.98
CA GLY A 70 1.22 2.11 11.67
C GLY A 70 0.11 1.57 10.79
N LEU A 71 -0.44 2.45 9.94
CA LEU A 71 -1.46 2.15 8.94
C LEU A 71 -0.94 2.55 7.57
N PHE A 72 -1.04 1.65 6.59
CA PHE A 72 -0.62 1.94 5.22
C PHE A 72 -1.55 1.28 4.19
N VAL A 73 -1.58 1.85 2.99
CA VAL A 73 -2.41 1.39 1.87
C VAL A 73 -1.49 1.08 0.70
N SER A 74 -1.72 -0.05 0.03
CA SER A 74 -0.99 -0.39 -1.19
C SER A 74 -1.35 0.56 -2.32
N ASP A 75 -0.34 0.97 -3.10
CA ASP A 75 -0.61 1.54 -4.43
C ASP A 75 -1.20 0.47 -5.35
N VAL A 76 -2.14 0.87 -6.19
CA VAL A 76 -2.83 -0.01 -7.14
C VAL A 76 -2.61 0.55 -8.55
N GLU A 77 -2.02 -0.24 -9.44
CA GLU A 77 -1.91 0.08 -10.87
C GLU A 77 -2.79 -0.89 -11.66
N ILE A 78 -3.75 -0.35 -12.40
CA ILE A 78 -4.73 -1.14 -13.16
C ILE A 78 -4.91 -0.54 -14.54
N SER A 79 -4.95 -1.42 -15.54
CA SER A 79 -5.44 -1.05 -16.86
C SER A 79 -6.97 -1.13 -16.85
N GLU A 80 -7.63 0.01 -17.08
CA GLU A 80 -9.09 0.19 -17.16
C GLU A 80 -9.73 -0.70 -18.25
N GLY A 81 -9.13 -0.73 -19.44
CA GLY A 81 -9.53 -1.54 -20.60
C GLY A 81 -10.88 -1.17 -21.21
N ASN A 82 -11.16 -1.69 -22.41
CA ASN A 82 -12.19 -1.12 -23.27
C ASN A 82 -13.65 -1.45 -22.91
N SER A 83 -13.88 -2.44 -22.04
CA SER A 83 -15.22 -2.88 -21.61
C SER A 83 -15.17 -3.82 -20.39
N GLY A 84 -16.31 -3.96 -19.72
CA GLY A 84 -16.47 -4.82 -18.54
C GLY A 84 -16.19 -4.10 -17.22
N LYS A 85 -16.49 -4.77 -16.11
CA LYS A 85 -16.19 -4.26 -14.76
C LYS A 85 -14.81 -4.72 -14.36
N LYS A 86 -13.95 -3.79 -13.95
CA LYS A 86 -12.69 -4.10 -13.27
C LYS A 86 -12.73 -3.55 -11.86
N PHE A 87 -11.86 -4.06 -11.00
CA PHE A 87 -11.82 -3.64 -9.60
C PHE A 87 -10.40 -3.25 -9.22
N ALA A 88 -10.25 -2.03 -8.72
CA ALA A 88 -9.12 -1.62 -7.91
C ALA A 88 -9.24 -2.20 -6.51
N VAL A 89 -8.32 -3.11 -6.18
CA VAL A 89 -8.25 -3.74 -4.87
C VAL A 89 -7.14 -3.08 -4.08
N PHE A 90 -7.51 -2.18 -3.18
CA PHE A 90 -6.60 -1.56 -2.24
C PHE A 90 -6.45 -2.48 -1.04
N GLU A 91 -5.22 -2.94 -0.77
CA GLU A 91 -4.92 -3.58 0.49
C GLU A 91 -4.63 -2.51 1.55
N VAL A 92 -5.31 -2.61 2.68
CA VAL A 92 -5.06 -1.78 3.86
C VAL A 92 -4.38 -2.65 4.89
N HIS A 93 -3.24 -2.18 5.40
CA HIS A 93 -2.35 -2.95 6.24
C HIS A 93 -2.12 -2.25 7.58
N LEU A 94 -2.00 -3.06 8.63
CA LEU A 94 -1.47 -2.69 9.93
C LEU A 94 -0.03 -3.17 10.05
N SER A 95 0.82 -2.35 10.66
CA SER A 95 2.22 -2.69 10.95
C SER A 95 2.39 -3.89 11.89
N GLN A 96 1.38 -4.14 12.74
CA GLN A 96 1.31 -5.26 13.67
C GLN A 96 -0.14 -5.63 14.00
N PRO A 97 -0.41 -6.84 14.52
CA PRO A 97 -1.77 -7.22 14.90
C PRO A 97 -2.30 -6.38 16.07
N HIS A 98 -3.54 -5.89 15.95
CA HIS A 98 -4.21 -5.24 17.06
C HIS A 98 -4.93 -6.27 17.95
N THR A 99 -4.99 -6.02 19.27
CA THR A 99 -5.57 -6.97 20.25
C THR A 99 -7.10 -6.98 20.27
N SER A 100 -7.73 -5.98 19.66
CA SER A 100 -9.17 -5.88 19.47
C SER A 100 -9.52 -5.49 18.04
N ASP A 101 -10.79 -5.59 17.69
CA ASP A 101 -11.27 -5.16 16.39
C ASP A 101 -11.02 -3.66 16.17
N LEU A 102 -10.50 -3.30 14.99
CA LEU A 102 -10.26 -1.93 14.58
C LEU A 102 -11.13 -1.58 13.37
N THR A 103 -11.84 -0.46 13.42
CA THR A 103 -12.67 0.02 12.33
C THR A 103 -12.18 1.37 11.83
N LEU A 104 -11.98 1.50 10.53
CA LEU A 104 -11.51 2.72 9.87
C LEU A 104 -12.56 3.17 8.85
N ALA A 105 -12.91 4.45 8.86
CA ALA A 105 -13.74 5.01 7.80
C ALA A 105 -12.87 5.23 6.55
N TYR A 106 -13.46 5.10 5.37
CA TYR A 106 -12.77 5.37 4.11
C TYR A 106 -13.66 6.11 3.13
N LYS A 107 -13.03 6.81 2.18
CA LYS A 107 -13.68 7.34 0.98
C LYS A 107 -12.70 7.43 -0.18
N THR A 108 -13.20 7.32 -1.41
CA THR A 108 -12.44 7.66 -2.61
C THR A 108 -12.44 9.17 -2.85
N VAL A 109 -11.33 9.71 -3.37
CA VAL A 109 -11.18 11.12 -3.74
C VAL A 109 -10.61 11.20 -5.16
N ASN A 110 -11.22 12.05 -5.98
CA ASN A 110 -10.79 12.28 -7.36
C ASN A 110 -9.34 12.80 -7.42
N GLY A 111 -8.58 12.32 -8.41
CA GLY A 111 -7.34 12.95 -8.86
C GLY A 111 -7.54 13.50 -10.27
N SER A 112 -6.75 13.05 -11.24
CA SER A 112 -7.10 13.24 -12.66
C SER A 112 -8.33 12.41 -13.03
N ALA A 113 -8.40 11.16 -12.58
CA ALA A 113 -9.58 10.32 -12.71
C ALA A 113 -10.72 10.87 -11.84
N LYS A 114 -11.93 10.87 -12.39
CA LYS A 114 -13.18 11.40 -11.86
C LYS A 114 -14.19 10.29 -11.62
N ALA A 115 -14.77 10.33 -10.43
CA ALA A 115 -15.91 9.49 -10.10
C ALA A 115 -17.07 9.70 -11.09
N GLY A 116 -17.64 8.60 -11.57
CA GLY A 116 -18.77 8.57 -12.50
C GLY A 116 -18.38 8.48 -13.98
N SER A 117 -17.16 8.87 -14.35
CA SER A 117 -16.60 8.58 -15.67
C SER A 117 -15.62 7.40 -15.60
N ASP A 118 -14.65 7.45 -14.69
CA ASP A 118 -13.48 6.55 -14.76
C ASP A 118 -13.53 5.49 -13.65
N TYR A 119 -14.23 5.80 -12.54
CA TYR A 119 -14.46 4.86 -11.45
C TYR A 119 -15.76 5.18 -10.69
N LEU A 120 -16.30 4.21 -9.94
CA LEU A 120 -17.44 4.44 -9.06
C LEU A 120 -16.97 4.96 -7.70
N ALA A 121 -17.47 6.12 -7.26
CA ALA A 121 -17.14 6.64 -5.94
C ALA A 121 -17.59 5.69 -4.84
N GLU A 122 -16.68 5.41 -3.90
CA GLU A 122 -16.91 4.50 -2.78
C GLU A 122 -16.61 5.19 -1.45
N SER A 123 -17.42 4.90 -0.43
CA SER A 123 -17.16 5.32 0.95
C SER A 123 -17.82 4.36 1.93
N GLY A 124 -17.21 4.18 3.10
CA GLY A 124 -17.71 3.22 4.07
C GLY A 124 -16.75 3.04 5.24
N SER A 125 -16.75 1.84 5.79
CA SER A 125 -15.80 1.46 6.83
C SER A 125 -15.17 0.10 6.53
N VAL A 126 -13.89 -0.02 6.80
CA VAL A 126 -13.17 -1.30 6.76
C VAL A 126 -12.83 -1.74 8.18
N LYS A 127 -12.92 -3.05 8.43
CA LYS A 127 -12.72 -3.63 9.76
C LYS A 127 -11.58 -4.64 9.73
N PHE A 128 -10.66 -4.50 10.66
CA PHE A 128 -9.71 -5.53 11.07
C PHE A 128 -10.32 -6.28 12.25
N LEU A 129 -10.40 -7.60 12.16
CA LEU A 129 -10.66 -8.42 13.34
C LEU A 129 -9.41 -8.44 14.23
N ALA A 130 -9.58 -8.68 15.53
CA ALA A 130 -8.45 -8.88 16.43
C ALA A 130 -7.45 -9.89 15.86
N GLY A 131 -6.17 -9.53 15.83
CA GLY A 131 -5.10 -10.34 15.25
C GLY A 131 -4.90 -10.21 13.73
N GLN A 132 -5.81 -9.55 13.00
CA GLN A 132 -5.70 -9.34 11.56
C GLN A 132 -4.83 -8.13 11.24
N THR A 133 -3.94 -8.25 10.25
CA THR A 133 -3.07 -7.15 9.80
C THR A 133 -3.38 -6.67 8.39
N VAL A 134 -4.21 -7.38 7.62
CA VAL A 134 -4.52 -7.01 6.23
C VAL A 134 -6.01 -7.10 5.98
N THR A 135 -6.58 -6.10 5.33
CA THR A 135 -7.95 -6.09 4.83
C THR A 135 -7.97 -5.42 3.45
N THR A 136 -9.09 -5.47 2.74
CA THR A 136 -9.17 -4.96 1.35
C THR A 136 -10.37 -4.07 1.15
N VAL A 137 -10.20 -3.01 0.35
CA VAL A 137 -11.28 -2.19 -0.20
C VAL A 137 -11.28 -2.35 -1.72
N GLN A 138 -12.43 -2.68 -2.30
CA GLN A 138 -12.60 -2.80 -3.74
C GLN A 138 -13.33 -1.58 -4.28
N VAL A 139 -12.81 -0.99 -5.35
CA VAL A 139 -13.41 0.13 -6.07
C VAL A 139 -13.63 -0.30 -7.52
N GLU A 140 -14.86 -0.17 -8.00
CA GLU A 140 -15.19 -0.49 -9.39
C GLU A 140 -14.59 0.57 -10.33
N ILE A 141 -13.86 0.09 -11.34
CA ILE A 141 -13.28 0.89 -12.42
C ILE A 141 -14.19 0.77 -13.64
N LEU A 142 -14.53 1.92 -14.22
CA LEU A 142 -15.47 2.04 -15.33
C LEU A 142 -14.65 2.10 -16.62
N GLY A 143 -14.63 1.01 -17.38
CA GLY A 143 -13.93 0.92 -18.66
C GLY A 143 -14.65 1.63 -19.80
N ASP A 144 -13.91 2.42 -20.60
CA ASP A 144 -14.41 2.95 -21.87
C ASP A 144 -13.45 2.83 -23.08
N GLN A 145 -13.90 3.31 -24.25
CA GLN A 145 -13.14 3.21 -25.51
C GLN A 145 -12.35 4.48 -25.85
N MET A 146 -12.39 5.49 -25.00
CA MET A 146 -11.67 6.73 -25.17
C MET A 146 -10.18 6.48 -24.92
N LEU A 147 -9.34 7.15 -25.72
CA LEU A 147 -7.90 7.10 -25.49
C LEU A 147 -7.54 8.17 -24.47
N GLU A 148 -7.21 7.72 -23.27
CA GLU A 148 -6.86 8.59 -22.16
C GLU A 148 -5.39 8.40 -21.75
N GLY A 149 -4.86 9.40 -21.03
CA GLY A 149 -3.55 9.29 -20.40
C GLY A 149 -3.62 8.43 -19.14
N ASN A 150 -2.47 8.25 -18.47
CA ASN A 150 -2.50 7.65 -17.14
C ASN A 150 -3.19 8.61 -16.16
N GLU A 151 -4.16 8.09 -15.42
CA GLU A 151 -4.91 8.86 -14.45
C GLU A 151 -4.81 8.32 -13.02
N THR A 152 -5.18 9.14 -12.05
CA THR A 152 -5.10 8.79 -10.62
C THR A 152 -6.35 9.19 -9.87
N PHE A 153 -6.69 8.39 -8.86
CA PHE A 153 -7.60 8.73 -7.77
C PHE A 153 -7.03 8.13 -6.47
N SER A 154 -7.60 8.46 -5.31
CA SER A 154 -7.04 8.04 -4.01
C SER A 154 -8.10 7.41 -3.11
N LEU A 155 -7.70 6.39 -2.35
CA LEU A 155 -8.44 5.91 -1.17
C LEU A 155 -7.92 6.66 0.07
N VAL A 156 -8.80 7.40 0.73
CA VAL A 156 -8.47 8.14 1.96
C VAL A 156 -9.09 7.43 3.15
N LEU A 157 -8.25 7.05 4.11
CA LEU A 157 -8.66 6.48 5.40
C LEU A 157 -8.73 7.56 6.46
N THR A 158 -9.79 7.53 7.26
CA THR A 158 -9.94 8.36 8.45
C THR A 158 -10.05 7.44 9.66
N PRO A 159 -9.06 7.44 10.56
CA PRO A 159 -9.17 6.72 11.83
C PRO A 159 -10.35 7.26 12.64
N GLN A 160 -11.18 6.37 13.19
CA GLN A 160 -12.18 6.77 14.19
C GLN A 160 -11.50 6.87 15.58
N GLY A 161 -10.68 7.92 15.78
CA GLY A 161 -10.24 8.40 17.10
C GLY A 161 -9.32 7.51 17.95
N GLY A 162 -8.13 8.06 18.27
CA GLY A 162 -7.21 7.65 19.34
C GLY A 162 -5.76 7.67 18.82
N HIS A 163 -4.81 8.49 19.27
CA HIS A 163 -4.65 9.35 20.45
C HIS A 163 -4.28 10.78 20.00
N GLN A 164 -4.73 11.78 20.75
CA GLN A 164 -4.17 13.15 20.63
C GLN A 164 -2.81 13.14 21.31
N GLU A 165 -1.75 13.45 20.59
CA GLU A 165 -0.43 13.70 21.19
C GLU A 165 -0.54 14.88 22.15
N ARG A 166 -0.32 14.63 23.44
CA ARG A 166 0.06 15.71 24.35
C ARG A 166 1.57 15.83 24.28
N HIS A 167 2.00 16.99 23.78
CA HIS A 167 3.37 17.49 23.84
C HIS A 167 3.84 17.63 25.29
#